data_AF-A0AAW3HXQ1-F1
#
_entry.id   AF-A0AAW3HXQ1-F1
#
_cell.length_a   1.000
_cell.length_b   1.000
_cell.length_c   1.000
_cell.angle_alpha   90.00
_cell.angle_beta   90.00
_cell.angle_gamma   90.00
#
_symmetry.space_group_name_H-M   'P 1'
#
loop_
_entity.id
_entity.type
_entity.pdbx_description
1 polymer ?
#
loop_
_entity_poly.entity_id
_entity_poly.type
_entity_poly.pdbx_seq_one_letter_code
_entity_poly.pdbx_strand_id
1 'polypeptide(L)' 'MYSIMRDDMKRNIRVMTMDGLQKFGATAKGAIPDLLQPELLTFSSDRGMMVCGFEEIDGRRYYQGWWMQWLQA' A
#
# COMPACT_ATOMS: atom_id res chain seq x y z
N MET A 1 -4.39 2.57 -6.33
CA MET A 1 -3.75 1.26 -6.57
C MET A 1 -3.42 1.17 -8.05
N TYR A 2 -2.22 0.74 -8.40
CA TYR A 2 -1.80 0.57 -9.80
C TYR A 2 -0.85 -0.64 -9.91
N SER A 3 -0.42 -0.97 -11.13
CA SER A 3 0.52 -2.05 -11.39
C SER A 3 1.80 -1.52 -12.02
N ILE A 4 2.94 -2.12 -11.67
CA ILE A 4 4.24 -1.82 -12.28
C ILE A 4 4.94 -3.10 -12.72
N MET A 5 5.67 -3.06 -13.83
CA MET A 5 6.60 -4.11 -14.21
C MET A 5 7.83 -4.00 -13.31
N ARG A 6 8.20 -5.11 -12.67
CA ARG A 6 9.40 -5.21 -11.83
C ARG A 6 10.44 -6.09 -12.50
N ASP A 7 11.56 -5.50 -12.89
CA ASP A 7 12.63 -6.21 -13.61
C ASP A 7 13.32 -7.29 -12.78
N ASP A 8 13.42 -7.09 -11.48
CA ASP A 8 13.99 -8.03 -10.52
C ASP A 8 13.06 -9.22 -10.24
N MET A 9 11.75 -9.04 -10.42
CA MET A 9 10.74 -10.08 -10.21
C MET A 9 10.22 -10.68 -11.53
N LYS A 10 10.59 -10.10 -12.67
CA LYS A 10 10.16 -10.49 -14.02
C LYS A 10 8.64 -10.58 -14.17
N ARG A 11 7.89 -9.72 -13.47
CA ARG A 11 6.42 -9.71 -13.52
C ARG A 11 5.84 -8.34 -13.18
N ASN A 12 4.59 -8.13 -13.59
CA ASN A 12 3.80 -7.02 -13.08
C ASN A 12 3.36 -7.31 -11.64
N ILE A 13 3.52 -6.31 -10.77
CA ILE A 13 3.06 -6.37 -9.38
C ILE A 13 2.11 -5.22 -9.09
N ARG A 14 1.22 -5.42 -8.11
CA ARG A 14 0.35 -4.35 -7.62
C ARG A 14 1.09 -3.50 -6.59
N VAL A 15 0.73 -2.22 -6.56
CA VAL A 15 1.23 -1.21 -5.62
C VAL A 15 0.04 -0.54 -4.95
N MET A 16 0.04 -0.54 -3.62
CA MET A 16 -0.90 0.21 -2.78
C MET A 16 -0.15 1.41 -2.19
N THR A 17 -0.73 2.59 -2.36
CA THR A 17 -0.16 3.87 -1.94
C THR A 17 -1.18 4.62 -1.07
N MET A 18 -0.67 5.45 -0.16
CA MET A 18 -1.45 6.37 0.68
C MET A 18 -1.17 7.83 0.27
N ASP A 19 -1.11 8.08 -1.04
CA ASP A 19 -0.96 9.43 -1.56
C ASP A 19 -2.16 10.32 -1.18
N GLY A 20 -1.85 11.53 -0.73
CA GLY A 20 -2.84 12.54 -0.38
C GLY A 20 -3.45 13.18 -1.63
N LEU A 21 -4.76 13.41 -1.62
CA LEU A 21 -5.43 14.20 -2.65
C LEU A 21 -5.18 15.70 -2.40
N GLN A 22 -4.70 16.42 -3.40
CA GLN A 22 -4.55 17.87 -3.39
C GLN A 22 -5.63 18.56 -4.24
N LYS A 23 -5.56 19.90 -4.34
CA LYS A 23 -6.49 20.69 -5.16
C LYS A 23 -6.35 20.32 -6.64
N PHE A 24 -7.48 20.39 -7.36
CA PHE A 24 -7.54 20.21 -8.82
C PHE A 24 -7.00 18.86 -9.32
N GLY A 25 -7.16 17.80 -8.53
CA GLY A 25 -6.78 16.44 -8.94
C GLY A 25 -5.28 16.16 -8.88
N ALA A 26 -4.47 17.09 -8.36
CA ALA A 26 -3.08 16.81 -8.04
C ALA A 26 -2.99 15.80 -6.87
N THR A 27 -1.94 14.99 -6.86
CA THR A 27 -1.63 14.07 -5.76
C THR A 27 -0.33 14.51 -5.08
N ALA A 28 -0.27 14.32 -3.77
CA ALA A 28 0.94 14.49 -2.98
C ALA A 28 1.42 13.13 -2.51
N LYS A 29 2.72 12.87 -2.64
CA LYS A 29 3.32 11.64 -2.16
C LYS A 29 3.06 11.48 -0.66
N GLY A 30 2.51 10.33 -0.27
CA GLY A 30 2.29 9.99 1.12
C GLY A 30 3.60 9.93 1.92
N ALA A 31 3.51 10.17 3.23
CA ALA A 31 4.65 9.97 4.15
C ALA A 31 4.95 8.49 4.42
N ILE A 32 3.93 7.64 4.23
CA ILE A 32 4.05 6.19 4.33
C ILE A 32 4.57 5.67 2.98
N PRO A 33 5.63 4.85 2.94
CA PRO A 33 6.11 4.24 1.70
C PRO A 33 5.03 3.41 1.00
N ASP A 34 5.22 3.13 -0.28
CA ASP A 34 4.26 2.28 -1.01
C ASP A 34 4.38 0.82 -0.58
N LEU A 35 3.24 0.18 -0.35
CA LEU A 35 3.17 -1.25 -0.07
C LEU A 35 3.10 -2.02 -1.40
N LEU A 36 4.18 -2.74 -1.70
CA LEU A 36 4.31 -3.57 -2.89
C LEU A 36 3.76 -4.98 -2.64
N GLN A 37 3.14 -5.56 -3.68
CA GLN A 37 2.45 -6.85 -3.60
C GLN A 37 1.45 -6.94 -2.43
N PRO A 38 0.53 -5.98 -2.31
CA PRO A 38 -0.46 -5.99 -1.25
C PRO A 38 -1.38 -7.22 -1.38
N GLU A 39 -1.48 -7.99 -0.31
CA GLU A 39 -2.38 -9.12 -0.13
C GLU A 39 -3.30 -8.85 1.06
N LEU A 40 -4.60 -9.10 0.88
CA LEU A 40 -5.57 -8.97 1.97
C LEU A 40 -5.40 -10.17 2.90
N LEU A 41 -5.02 -9.92 4.15
CA LEU A 41 -4.83 -10.97 5.15
C LEU A 41 -6.09 -11.19 5.99
N THR A 42 -6.78 -10.12 6.37
CA THR A 42 -8.06 -10.21 7.07
C THR A 42 -8.94 -9.00 6.78
N PHE A 43 -10.26 -9.19 6.86
CA PHE A 43 -11.26 -8.14 6.66
C PHE A 43 -12.43 -8.34 7.61
N SER A 44 -12.86 -7.24 8.24
CA SER A 44 -14.03 -7.18 9.12
C SER A 44 -14.76 -5.87 8.84
N SER A 45 -16.01 -5.93 8.40
CA SER A 45 -16.80 -4.74 8.03
C SER A 45 -17.00 -3.74 9.18
N ASP A 46 -16.89 -4.20 10.41
CA ASP A 46 -17.14 -3.47 11.65
C ASP A 46 -15.88 -3.05 12.42
N ARG A 47 -14.69 -3.56 12.04
CA ARG A 47 -13.43 -3.31 12.76
C ARG A 47 -12.33 -2.71 11.90
N GLY A 48 -12.06 -3.32 10.74
CA GLY A 48 -10.92 -2.92 9.93
C GLY A 48 -10.49 -4.00 8.94
N MET A 49 -9.36 -3.74 8.29
CA MET A 49 -8.69 -4.72 7.45
C MET A 49 -7.18 -4.73 7.68
N MET A 50 -6.56 -5.89 7.48
CA MET A 50 -5.12 -6.03 7.43
C MET A 50 -4.68 -6.38 6.01
N VAL A 51 -3.76 -5.60 5.48
CA VAL A 51 -3.11 -5.85 4.19
C VAL A 51 -1.62 -6.04 4.44
N CYS A 52 -1.03 -7.09 3.89
CA CYS A 52 0.41 -7.35 3.99
C CYS A 52 1.08 -7.22 2.63
N GLY A 53 2.37 -6.94 2.64
CA GLY A 53 3.19 -6.82 1.44
C GLY A 53 4.64 -6.59 1.83
N PHE A 54 5.41 -5.95 0.95
CA PHE A 54 6.73 -5.44 1.31
C PHE A 54 6.87 -3.98 0.94
N GLU A 55 7.69 -3.26 1.70
CA GLU A 55 8.15 -1.92 1.37
C GLU A 55 9.63 -1.97 0.99
N GLU A 56 10.06 -1.00 0.19
CA GLU A 56 11.46 -0.80 -0.12
C GLU A 56 11.95 0.49 0.51
N ILE A 57 12.87 0.33 1.47
CA ILE A 57 13.46 1.43 2.23
C ILE A 57 14.97 1.27 2.11
N ASP A 58 15.64 2.28 1.58
CA ASP A 58 17.09 2.29 1.36
C ASP A 58 17.60 1.05 0.58
N GLY A 59 16.89 0.69 -0.49
CA GLY A 59 17.23 -0.46 -1.34
C GLY A 59 17.02 -1.83 -0.68
N ARG A 60 16.46 -1.90 0.53
CA ARG A 60 16.17 -3.14 1.25
C ARG A 60 14.67 -3.39 1.32
N ARG A 61 14.29 -4.66 1.23
CA ARG A 61 12.89 -5.09 1.35
C ARG A 61 12.54 -5.38 2.80
N TYR A 62 11.44 -4.79 3.26
CA TYR A 62 10.86 -5.01 4.57
C TYR A 62 9.45 -5.55 4.40
N TYR A 63 9.20 -6.75 4.92
CA TYR A 63 7.85 -7.35 4.90
C TYR A 63 7.04 -6.83 6.08
N GLN A 64 5.88 -6.28 5.80
CA GLN A 64 5.05 -5.67 6.83
C GLN A 64 3.56 -5.69 6.51
N GLY A 65 2.77 -5.48 7.56
CA GLY A 65 1.32 -5.41 7.50
C GLY A 65 0.83 -4.02 7.88
N TRP A 66 -0.15 -3.52 7.14
CA TRP A 66 -0.90 -2.32 7.47
C TRP A 66 -2.24 -2.72 8.09
N TRP A 67 -2.50 -2.24 9.30
CA TRP A 67 -3.82 -2.30 9.92
C TRP A 67 -4.59 -1.01 9.62
N MET A 68 -5.67 -1.12 8.85
CA MET A 68 -6.57 -0.02 8.55
C MET A 68 -7.83 -0.20 9.39
N GLN A 69 -8.09 0.75 10.29
CA GLN A 69 -9.23 0.71 11.19
C GLN A 69 -10.36 1.60 10.69
N TRP A 70 -11.60 1.11 10.81
CA TRP A 70 -12.79 1.95 10.63
C TRP A 70 -13.00 2.78 11.88
N LEU A 71 -12.84 4.10 11.76
CA LEU A 71 -13.21 5.02 12.82
C LEU A 71 -14.73 5.24 12.71
N GLN A 72 -15.46 5.02 13.80
CA GLN A 72 -16.86 5.42 13.87
C GLN A 72 -16.91 6.95 13.78
N ALA A 73 -17.76 7.46 12.88
CA ALA A 73 -18.02 8.88 12.70
C ALA A 73 -18.97 9.41 13.78
#